data_AF-A0A060UU80-F1
#
_entry.id   AF-A0A060UU80-F1
#
_cell.length_a   1.000
_cell.length_b   1.000
_cell.length_c   1.000
_cell.angle_alpha   90.00
_cell.angle_beta   90.00
_cell.angle_gamma   90.00
#
_symmetry.space_group_name_H-M   'P 1'
#
loop_
_entity.id
_entity.type
_entity.pdbx_description
1 polymer ?
#
loop_
_entity_poly.entity_id
_entity_poly.type
_entity_poly.pdbx_seq_one_letter_code
_entity_poly.pdbx_strand_id
1 'polypeptide(L)' 'MSVGKRKIYSGAFKAKVGLEAIRGVKTVNEIAQEHGVHPTQVTQWKKAVQEQA' A
#
# COMPACT_ATOMS: atom_id res chain seq x y z
N MET A 1 -20.48 -4.60 17.62
CA MET A 1 -19.87 -4.27 16.32
C MET A 1 -18.44 -3.80 16.56
N SER A 2 -17.47 -4.68 16.36
CA SER A 2 -16.07 -4.44 16.73
C SER A 2 -15.47 -3.36 15.84
N VAL A 3 -15.17 -2.19 16.42
CA VAL A 3 -14.45 -1.14 15.71
C VAL A 3 -13.04 -1.67 15.41
N GLY A 4 -12.82 -2.12 14.18
CA GLY A 4 -11.51 -2.55 13.74
C GLY A 4 -10.55 -1.38 13.92
N LYS A 5 -9.53 -1.53 14.78
CA LYS A 5 -8.45 -0.55 14.94
C LYS A 5 -7.86 -0.29 13.55
N ARG A 6 -8.19 0.86 12.96
CA ARG A 6 -7.63 1.30 11.68
C ARG A 6 -6.13 1.48 11.90
N LYS A 7 -5.30 0.60 11.32
CA LYS A 7 -3.86 0.83 11.25
C LYS A 7 -3.66 2.08 10.40
N ILE A 8 -3.28 3.18 11.04
CA ILE A 8 -2.99 4.44 10.36
C ILE A 8 -1.59 4.33 9.81
N TYR A 9 -1.47 4.14 8.49
CA TYR A 9 -0.19 4.20 7.79
C TYR A 9 0.11 5.65 7.44
N SER A 10 1.34 6.10 7.72
CA SER A 10 1.81 7.43 7.37
C SER A 10 1.84 7.63 5.85
N GLY A 11 1.67 8.86 5.38
CA GLY A 11 1.68 9.18 3.94
C GLY A 11 2.97 8.72 3.25
N ALA A 12 4.11 8.85 3.93
CA ALA A 12 5.40 8.36 3.45
C ALA A 12 5.42 6.83 3.24
N PHE A 13 4.75 6.07 4.11
CA PHE A 13 4.66 4.61 3.98
C PHE A 13 3.80 4.21 2.78
N LYS A 14 2.65 4.86 2.60
CA LYS A 14 1.78 4.65 1.43
C LYS A 14 2.50 5.00 0.13
N ALA A 15 3.25 6.11 0.12
CA ALA A 15 4.06 6.54 -1.01
C ALA A 15 5.15 5.52 -1.34
N LYS A 16 5.89 5.03 -0.33
CA LYS A 16 6.93 4.01 -0.52
C LYS A 16 6.35 2.71 -1.10
N VAL A 17 5.29 2.20 -0.48
CA VAL A 17 4.61 0.97 -0.93
C VAL A 17 3.99 1.13 -2.32
N GLY A 18 3.36 2.27 -2.60
CA GLY A 18 2.82 2.58 -3.92
C GLY A 18 3.91 2.70 -4.98
N LEU A 19 5.04 3.35 -4.69
CA LEU A 19 6.19 3.44 -5.58
C LEU A 19 6.83 2.07 -5.86
N GLU A 20 6.99 1.21 -4.86
CA GLU A 20 7.46 -0.17 -5.06
C GLU A 20 6.49 -0.97 -5.96
N ALA A 21 5.18 -0.77 -5.77
CA ALA A 21 4.15 -1.39 -6.59
C ALA A 21 4.04 -0.81 -8.03
N ILE A 22 4.50 0.43 -8.25
CA ILE A 22 4.62 1.04 -9.58
C ILE A 22 5.90 0.59 -10.27
N ARG A 23 7.02 0.55 -9.55
CA ARG A 23 8.34 0.12 -10.07
C ARG A 23 8.34 -1.33 -10.55
N GLY A 24 7.37 -2.14 -10.14
CA GLY A 24 7.22 -3.53 -10.61
C GLY A 24 8.30 -4.47 -10.09
N VAL A 25 9.07 -4.04 -9.09
CA VAL A 25 10.16 -4.84 -8.48
C VAL A 25 9.58 -5.99 -7.65
N LYS A 26 8.40 -5.81 -7.07
CA LYS A 26 7.65 -6.82 -6.31
C LYS A 26 6.18 -6.75 -6.66
N THR A 27 5.49 -7.89 -6.62
CA THR A 27 4.05 -7.90 -6.86
C THR A 27 3.30 -7.29 -5.68
N VAL A 28 2.08 -6.79 -5.94
CA VAL A 28 1.19 -6.23 -4.90
C VAL A 28 1.00 -7.21 -3.73
N ASN A 29 0.96 -8.50 -4.00
CA ASN A 29 0.85 -9.55 -2.98
C ASN A 29 2.14 -9.71 -2.16
N GLU A 30 3.31 -9.69 -2.78
CA GLU A 30 4.57 -9.79 -2.05
C GLU A 30 4.81 -8.57 -1.16
N ILE A 31 4.55 -7.38 -1.69
CA ILE A 31 4.65 -6.12 -0.92
C ILE A 31 3.64 -6.15 0.23
N ALA A 32 2.42 -6.65 -0.02
CA ALA A 32 1.42 -6.83 1.01
C ALA A 32 1.88 -7.78 2.13
N GLN A 33 2.49 -8.91 1.79
CA GLN A 33 3.02 -9.86 2.75
C GLN A 33 4.22 -9.30 3.51
N GLU A 34 5.17 -8.66 2.83
CA GLU A 34 6.39 -8.12 3.42
C GLU A 34 6.11 -6.95 4.39
N HIS A 35 5.13 -6.11 4.05
CA HIS A 35 4.72 -4.99 4.87
C HIS A 35 3.56 -5.31 5.84
N GLY A 36 3.01 -6.53 5.81
CA GLY A 36 1.86 -6.93 6.62
C GLY A 36 0.60 -6.10 6.35
N VAL A 37 0.43 -5.64 5.11
CA VAL A 37 -0.70 -4.82 4.64
C VAL A 37 -1.58 -5.64 3.72
N HIS A 38 -2.85 -5.27 3.57
CA HIS A 38 -3.75 -6.00 2.67
C HIS A 38 -3.43 -5.66 1.20
N PRO A 39 -3.43 -6.62 0.26
CA PRO A 39 -3.18 -6.35 -1.16
C PRO A 39 -4.08 -5.26 -1.74
N THR A 40 -5.35 -5.21 -1.32
CA THR A 40 -6.29 -4.15 -1.71
C THR A 40 -5.82 -2.74 -1.29
N GLN A 41 -5.16 -2.60 -0.14
CA GLN A 41 -4.61 -1.32 0.32
C GLN A 41 -3.41 -0.92 -0.54
N VAL A 42 -2.55 -1.87 -0.89
CA VAL A 42 -1.41 -1.63 -1.79
C VAL A 42 -1.90 -1.18 -3.17
N THR A 43 -2.96 -1.80 -3.72
CA THR A 43 -3.58 -1.37 -4.99
C THR A 43 -4.15 0.05 -4.89
N GLN A 44 -4.79 0.39 -3.78
CA GLN A 44 -5.28 1.76 -3.54
C GLN A 44 -4.12 2.77 -3.47
N TRP A 45 -3.03 2.45 -2.79
CA TRP A 45 -1.87 3.34 -2.69
C TRP A 45 -1.11 3.44 -4.00
N LYS A 46 -1.02 2.35 -4.77
CA LYS A 46 -0.48 2.37 -6.13
C LYS A 46 -1.24 3.38 -7.00
N LYS A 47 -2.58 3.32 -6.99
CA LYS A 47 -3.41 4.30 -7.71
C LYS A 47 -3.21 5.72 -7.20
N ALA A 48 -3.22 5.93 -5.89
CA ALA A 48 -3.04 7.26 -5.30
C ALA A 48 -1.67 7.87 -5.65
N VAL A 49 -0.59 7.07 -5.62
CA VAL A 49 0.74 7.52 -6.01
C VAL A 49 0.84 7.79 -7.52
N GLN A 50 0.18 6.98 -8.35
CA GLN A 50 0.12 7.19 -9.79
C GLN A 50 -0.70 8.44 -10.18
N GLU A 51 -1.74 8.77 -9.42
CA GLU A 51 -2.61 9.94 -9.64
C GLU A 51 -1.99 11.24 -9.11
N GLN A 52 -1.05 11.14 -8.15
CA GLN A 52 -0.25 12.28 -7.65
C GLN A 52 1.03 12.53 -8.47
N ALA A 53 1.22 11.85 -9.60
CA ALA A 53 2.35 12.03 -10.52
C ALA A 53 2.10 13.14 -11.54
#